data_AF-A0A0A8EFF1-F1
#
_entry.id   AF-A0A0A8EFF1-F1
#
_cell.length_a   1.000
_cell.length_b   1.000
_cell.length_c   1.000
_cell.angle_alpha   90.00
_cell.angle_beta   90.00
_cell.angle_gamma   90.00
#
_symmetry.space_group_name_H-M   'P 1'
#
loop_
_entity.id
_entity.type
_entity.pdbx_description
1 polymer ?
#
loop_
_entity_poly.entity_id
_entity_poly.type
_entity_poly.pdbx_seq_one_letter_code
_entity_poly.pdbx_strand_id
1 'polypeptide(L)' 'MSGMAQKHEQTTNPQAPAFELRCGGLHVTIQRIPAWLITLATVTIGSGAAWWRSR' A
#
# COMPACT_ATOMS: atom_id res chain seq x y z
N MET A 1 3.33 10.50 -47.91
CA MET A 1 2.46 9.60 -47.12
C MET A 1 3.36 8.66 -46.34
N SER A 2 3.68 8.99 -45.09
CA SER A 2 4.40 8.06 -44.21
C SER A 2 3.69 8.09 -42.87
N GLY A 3 2.85 7.08 -42.65
CA GLY A 3 2.11 6.89 -41.42
C GLY A 3 3.10 6.64 -40.29
N MET A 4 3.38 7.69 -39.52
CA MET A 4 3.96 7.54 -38.20
C MET A 4 2.90 6.92 -37.32
N ALA A 5 2.93 5.60 -37.21
CA ALA A 5 2.19 4.88 -36.17
C ALA A 5 2.70 5.41 -34.83
N GLN A 6 1.93 6.33 -34.24
CA GLN A 6 2.08 6.71 -32.85
C GLN A 6 1.88 5.42 -32.04
N LYS A 7 2.99 4.80 -31.62
CA LYS A 7 2.99 3.92 -30.46
C LYS A 7 2.41 4.78 -29.35
N HIS A 8 1.20 4.46 -28.93
CA HIS A 8 0.70 4.92 -27.65
C HIS A 8 1.67 4.36 -26.62
N GLU A 9 2.67 5.17 -26.26
CA GLU A 9 3.41 5.00 -25.03
C GLU A 9 2.35 5.16 -23.96
N GLN A 10 1.77 4.02 -23.58
CA GLN A 10 0.95 3.88 -22.40
C GLN A 10 1.85 4.32 -21.27
N THR A 11 1.77 5.61 -20.95
CA THR A 11 2.31 6.21 -19.75
C THR A 11 1.48 5.59 -18.65
N THR A 12 1.83 4.36 -18.29
CA THR A 12 1.54 3.80 -16.98
C THR A 12 2.30 4.72 -16.04
N ASN A 13 1.69 5.85 -15.70
CA ASN A 13 2.14 6.65 -14.57
C ASN A 13 2.20 5.64 -13.43
N PRO A 14 3.40 5.22 -12.99
CA PRO A 14 3.50 4.17 -12.00
C PRO A 14 2.91 4.80 -10.74
N GLN A 15 1.65 4.48 -10.47
CA GLN A 15 0.92 5.03 -9.35
C GLN A 15 1.77 4.75 -8.12
N ALA A 16 2.39 5.81 -7.57
CA ALA A 16 3.35 5.65 -6.50
C ALA A 16 2.69 4.85 -5.37
N PRO A 17 3.34 3.80 -4.86
CA PRO A 17 2.75 2.98 -3.81
C PRO A 17 2.42 3.89 -2.61
N ALA A 18 1.20 3.78 -2.11
CA ALA A 18 0.73 4.60 -0.98
C ALA A 18 1.53 4.31 0.30
N PHE A 19 2.07 3.09 0.43
CA PHE A 19 2.95 2.72 1.51
C PHE A 19 3.90 1.61 1.06
N GLU A 20 5.16 1.68 1.48
CA GLU A 20 6.18 0.71 1.14
C GLU A 20 6.89 0.27 2.42
N LEU A 21 6.82 -1.03 2.71
CA LEU A 21 7.49 -1.66 3.85
C LEU A 21 8.59 -2.57 3.31
N ARG A 22 9.83 -2.33 3.76
CA ARG A 22 10.98 -3.17 3.46
C ARG A 22 11.45 -3.81 4.77
N CYS A 23 11.31 -5.13 4.89
CA CYS A 23 11.80 -5.89 6.03
C CYS A 23 12.81 -6.94 5.55
N GLY A 24 14.09 -6.55 5.50
CA GLY A 24 15.18 -7.41 5.02
C GLY A 24 14.99 -7.81 3.55
N GLY A 25 14.52 -9.04 3.31
CA GLY A 25 14.19 -9.55 1.98
C GLY A 25 12.70 -9.47 1.60
N LEU A 26 11.82 -9.08 2.53
CA LEU A 26 10.40 -8.92 2.27
C LEU A 26 10.09 -7.48 1.86
N HIS A 27 9.66 -7.31 0.62
CA HIS A 27 9.24 -6.03 0.06
C HIS A 27 7.72 -6.01 -0.09
N VAL A 28 7.03 -5.27 0.76
CA VAL A 28 5.58 -5.12 0.71
C VAL A 28 5.26 -3.72 0.22
N THR A 29 4.59 -3.62 -0.94
CA THR A 29 4.09 -2.37 -1.48
C THR A 29 2.57 -2.35 -1.38
N ILE A 30 2.04 -1.40 -0.63
CA ILE A 30 0.60 -1.17 -0.51
C ILE A 30 0.22 -0.11 -1.54
N GLN A 31 -0.43 -0.56 -2.62
CA GLN A 31 -0.94 0.33 -3.65
C GLN A 31 -2.27 1.01 -3.25
N ARG A 32 -3.00 0.41 -2.31
CA ARG A 32 -4.28 0.91 -1.81
C ARG A 32 -4.46 0.39 -0.39
N ILE A 33 -4.65 1.27 0.60
CA ILE A 33 -4.92 0.84 1.98
C ILE A 33 -6.40 0.43 2.05
N PRO A 34 -6.72 -0.86 2.19
CA PRO A 34 -8.09 -1.28 2.33
C PRO A 34 -8.58 -0.94 3.74
N ALA A 35 -9.84 -0.53 3.87
CA ALA A 35 -10.41 -0.10 5.16
C ALA A 35 -10.27 -1.16 6.27
N TRP A 36 -10.32 -2.45 5.91
CA TRP A 36 -10.13 -3.54 6.87
C TRP A 36 -8.74 -3.54 7.53
N LEU A 37 -7.67 -3.09 6.84
CA LEU A 37 -6.34 -2.98 7.46
C LEU A 37 -6.32 -1.90 8.54
N ILE A 38 -7.04 -0.79 8.34
CA ILE A 38 -7.20 0.25 9.36
C ILE A 38 -7.98 -0.30 10.55
N THR A 39 -9.06 -1.04 10.30
CA THR A 39 -9.83 -1.71 11.34
C THR A 39 -8.96 -2.69 12.13
N LEU A 40 -8.18 -3.53 11.44
CA LEU A 40 -7.31 -4.52 12.07
C LEU A 40 -6.20 -3.84 12.90
N ALA A 41 -5.57 -2.80 12.37
CA ALA A 41 -4.59 -2.01 13.13
C ALA A 41 -5.23 -1.38 14.37
N THR A 42 -6.43 -0.80 14.22
CA THR A 42 -7.16 -0.16 15.32
C THR A 42 -7.55 -1.17 16.40
N VAL A 43 -8.01 -2.36 16.01
CA VAL A 43 -8.32 -3.47 16.93
C VAL A 43 -7.05 -3.94 17.63
N THR A 44 -5.95 -4.13 16.90
CA THR A 44 -4.68 -4.61 17.48
C THR A 44 -4.10 -3.59 18.47
N ILE A 45 -4.14 -2.29 18.12
CA ILE A 45 -3.73 -1.19 19.01
C ILE A 45 -4.67 -1.09 20.21
N GLY A 46 -5.99 -1.16 19.99
CA GLY A 46 -7.00 -1.10 21.05
C GLY A 46 -6.90 -2.27 22.03
N SER A 47 -6.69 -3.49 21.53
CA SER A 47 -6.46 -4.68 22.34
C SER A 47 -5.12 -4.62 23.09
N GLY A 48 -4.05 -4.17 22.43
CA GLY A 48 -2.75 -3.98 23.08
C GLY A 48 -2.78 -2.89 24.16
N ALA A 49 -3.47 -1.77 23.88
CA ALA A 49 -3.69 -0.70 24.85
C ALA A 49 -4.57 -1.16 26.01
N ALA A 50 -5.62 -1.94 25.75
CA ALA A 50 -6.48 -2.51 26.78
C ALA A 50 -5.71 -3.47 27.69
N TRP A 51 -4.83 -4.31 27.12
CA TRP A 51 -3.97 -5.19 27.89
C TRP A 51 -2.97 -4.41 28.77
N TRP A 52 -2.37 -3.34 28.24
CA TRP A 52 -1.47 -2.49 29.01
C TRP A 52 -2.20 -1.73 30.13
N ARG A 53 -3.43 -1.27 29.88
CA ARG A 53 -4.27 -0.59 30.88
C ARG A 53 -4.84 -1.53 31.94
N SER A 54 -4.91 -2.82 31.63
CA SER A 54 -5.35 -3.88 32.54
C SER A 54 -4.20 -4.42 33.41
N ARG A 55 -2.97 -3.96 33.18
CA ARG A 55 -1.79 -4.28 33.99
C ARG A 55 -1.64 -3.25 35.10
#